data_AF-A0A9E2CY90-F1
#
_entry.id   AF-A0A9E2CY90-F1
#
_cell.length_a   1.000
_cell.length_b   1.000
_cell.length_c   1.000
_cell.angle_alpha   90.00
_cell.angle_beta   90.00
_cell.angle_gamma   90.00
#
_symmetry.space_group_name_H-M   'P 1'
#
loop_
_entity.id
_entity.type
_entity.pdbx_description
1 polymer ?
#
loop_
_entity_poly.entity_id
_entity_poly.type
_entity_poly.pdbx_seq_one_letter_code
_entity_poly.pdbx_strand_id
1 'polypeptide(L)'
;MILRLLFCILIICTGCSKDEPKEENQPPAAAAAAHDYSCPDCHQVELDSRHIDIACIDCHNGSASASSKEAAHQKLDSQPAHPLHLDRTCGTCHKEQLDRAAKSLHFTLKKEINAVRRAFGAGEDLASLVDIAQQEEIGSPMDLVDDMLRRRCLRCHLYYSGDNYPETRHATGCAACHMEFAQGKPVSHAFIKSPPDSQCLHCHYGNFVGADYAGRFEHDFHWDYRTPYTKLGEPTRPYGVEYHQLSLDVHNQAGLACIDCHSGTELMGDSKESITCAACHLWQQGDKIPLDNLKDEGGSLMLTCRLSGKRLKVPPLRHPAHATYRNKADCAVCHAQWTFTDEGTHLFRIDTDEFTPWAALYVQESSEVEDQVTTSLYGNDTYEYVFMSDKITGELYSGIWMKGYEMRRWEFPIICRDEQGMLRICRPLLNLHLTFVNENEELVFDALAPDSGPAMGLMPYTPHTIGKAGAFFKDRLKENLELLKEPLNMKKNQQPNPKP
;
A
#
# COMPACT_ATOMS: atom_id res chain seq x y z
N MET A 1 -61.62 2.10 -44.24
CA MET A 1 -61.33 0.77 -44.83
C MET A 1 -61.08 -0.18 -43.66
N ILE A 2 -62.11 -0.80 -43.04
CA ILE A 2 -62.86 -2.00 -43.49
C ILE A 2 -61.84 -3.16 -43.64
N LEU A 3 -61.79 -4.23 -42.82
CA LEU A 3 -62.83 -5.14 -42.30
C LEU A 3 -62.19 -5.95 -41.13
N ARG A 4 -62.70 -5.97 -39.87
CA ARG A 4 -63.72 -6.87 -39.27
C ARG A 4 -63.37 -8.38 -39.37
N LEU A 5 -63.57 -9.29 -38.40
CA LEU A 5 -64.20 -9.30 -37.07
C LEU A 5 -63.84 -10.65 -36.38
N LEU A 6 -63.95 -10.70 -35.05
CA LEU A 6 -64.11 -11.92 -34.23
C LEU A 6 -65.35 -12.75 -34.65
N PHE A 7 -65.35 -14.08 -34.45
CA PHE A 7 -66.42 -14.79 -33.73
C PHE A 7 -66.13 -16.27 -33.35
N CYS A 8 -66.47 -16.57 -32.09
CA CYS A 8 -66.91 -17.78 -31.35
C CYS A 8 -66.76 -19.25 -31.83
N ILE A 9 -66.26 -20.08 -30.89
CA ILE A 9 -66.83 -21.29 -30.24
C ILE A 9 -67.61 -22.31 -31.11
N LEU A 10 -67.17 -23.58 -31.14
CA LEU A 10 -68.00 -24.75 -30.78
C LEU A 10 -67.18 -26.05 -30.57
N ILE A 11 -67.52 -26.79 -29.51
CA ILE A 11 -67.09 -28.15 -29.17
C ILE A 11 -67.89 -29.16 -29.98
N ILE A 12 -67.25 -30.19 -30.58
CA ILE A 12 -67.89 -31.49 -30.88
C ILE A 12 -66.87 -32.61 -30.63
N CYS A 13 -67.21 -33.51 -29.70
CA CYS A 13 -66.59 -34.81 -29.51
C CYS A 13 -67.08 -35.80 -30.56
N THR A 14 -66.17 -36.54 -31.20
CA THR A 14 -66.43 -37.91 -31.68
C THR A 14 -65.12 -38.70 -31.65
N GLY A 15 -65.06 -39.73 -30.82
CA GLY A 15 -63.98 -40.70 -30.85
C GLY A 15 -64.09 -41.66 -32.03
N CYS A 16 -62.96 -42.25 -32.41
CA CYS A 16 -62.86 -43.66 -32.79
C CYS A 16 -61.38 -44.05 -32.90
N SER A 17 -61.06 -45.09 -32.12
CA SER A 17 -59.76 -45.76 -31.98
C SER A 17 -59.16 -46.19 -33.31
N LYS A 18 -57.86 -45.93 -33.49
CA LYS A 18 -56.97 -46.77 -34.30
C LYS A 18 -55.66 -46.91 -33.54
N ASP A 19 -55.33 -48.16 -33.23
CA ASP A 19 -54.13 -48.59 -32.53
C ASP A 19 -52.87 -48.09 -33.25
N GLU A 20 -52.12 -47.21 -32.59
CA GLU A 20 -50.74 -46.89 -32.95
C GLU A 20 -49.79 -47.92 -32.32
N PRO A 21 -48.72 -48.32 -33.03
CA PRO A 21 -47.78 -49.30 -32.54
C PRO A 21 -47.05 -48.77 -31.31
N LYS A 22 -46.95 -49.59 -30.27
CA LYS A 22 -46.15 -49.31 -29.06
C LYS A 22 -44.73 -48.98 -29.47
N GLU A 23 -44.35 -47.71 -29.36
CA GLU A 23 -42.96 -47.29 -29.25
C GLU A 23 -42.36 -47.99 -28.03
N GLU A 24 -41.39 -48.84 -28.29
CA GLU A 24 -40.57 -49.48 -27.29
C GLU A 24 -39.74 -48.38 -26.62
N ASN A 25 -40.15 -47.99 -25.41
CA ASN A 25 -39.41 -47.04 -24.58
C ASN A 25 -37.93 -47.45 -24.53
N GLN A 26 -37.07 -46.63 -25.14
CA GLN A 26 -35.64 -46.68 -24.85
C GLN A 26 -35.48 -46.59 -23.32
N PRO A 27 -34.62 -47.41 -22.71
CA PRO A 27 -34.30 -47.26 -21.29
C PRO A 27 -33.88 -45.80 -21.04
N PRO A 28 -34.28 -45.19 -19.90
CA PRO A 28 -33.76 -43.88 -19.54
C PRO A 28 -32.24 -43.95 -19.64
N ALA A 29 -31.63 -43.00 -20.35
CA ALA A 29 -30.19 -42.85 -20.40
C ALA A 29 -29.67 -42.98 -18.97
N ALA A 30 -28.78 -43.94 -18.73
CA ALA A 30 -28.15 -44.13 -17.43
C ALA A 30 -27.70 -42.75 -16.94
N ALA A 31 -28.18 -42.34 -15.75
CA ALA A 31 -27.74 -41.11 -15.13
C ALA A 31 -26.22 -41.08 -15.22
N ALA A 32 -25.66 -40.10 -15.94
CA ALA A 32 -24.23 -39.94 -16.05
C ALA A 32 -23.68 -39.98 -14.62
N ALA A 33 -22.75 -40.90 -14.36
CA ALA A 33 -22.16 -41.03 -13.04
C ALA A 33 -21.70 -39.64 -12.60
N ALA A 34 -22.13 -39.22 -11.41
CA ALA A 34 -21.73 -37.94 -10.83
C ALA A 34 -20.20 -37.89 -10.85
N HIS A 35 -19.63 -37.02 -11.68
CA HIS A 35 -18.20 -36.84 -11.77
C HIS A 35 -17.83 -35.77 -10.74
N ASP A 36 -17.09 -36.18 -9.72
CA ASP A 36 -16.53 -35.22 -8.78
C ASP A 36 -15.24 -34.64 -9.36
N TYR A 37 -15.14 -33.31 -9.28
CA TYR A 37 -13.97 -32.55 -9.69
C TYR A 37 -13.10 -32.22 -8.48
N SER A 38 -11.79 -32.32 -8.67
CA SER A 38 -10.77 -31.87 -7.74
C SER A 38 -10.25 -30.48 -8.12
N CYS A 39 -9.54 -29.81 -7.20
CA CYS A 39 -8.99 -28.48 -7.48
C CYS A 39 -8.11 -28.44 -8.74
N PRO A 40 -7.17 -29.38 -8.97
CA PRO A 40 -6.33 -29.38 -10.17
C PRO A 40 -7.09 -29.57 -11.49
N ASP A 41 -8.30 -30.13 -11.47
CA ASP A 41 -9.10 -30.28 -12.69
C ASP A 41 -9.50 -28.92 -13.29
N CYS A 42 -9.59 -27.89 -12.45
CA CYS A 42 -9.94 -26.52 -12.85
C CYS A 42 -8.80 -25.51 -12.64
N HIS A 43 -7.94 -25.71 -11.64
CA HIS A 43 -6.89 -24.79 -11.22
C HIS A 43 -5.51 -25.36 -11.52
N GLN A 44 -4.97 -24.98 -12.67
CA GLN A 44 -3.62 -25.32 -13.07
C GLN A 44 -2.64 -24.32 -12.45
N VAL A 45 -2.09 -24.67 -11.28
CA VAL A 45 -1.18 -23.82 -10.51
C VAL A 45 0.16 -24.51 -10.29
N GLU A 46 1.23 -23.73 -10.23
CA GLU A 46 2.58 -24.21 -9.92
C GLU A 46 2.93 -23.85 -8.47
N LEU A 47 3.15 -24.87 -7.65
CA LEU A 47 3.61 -24.76 -6.26
C LEU A 47 5.12 -24.98 -6.18
N ASP A 48 5.76 -24.43 -5.15
CA ASP A 48 7.16 -24.73 -4.87
C ASP A 48 7.34 -26.10 -4.19
N SER A 49 8.57 -26.61 -4.26
CA SER A 49 8.92 -27.94 -3.73
C SER A 49 8.67 -28.15 -2.24
N ARG A 50 8.49 -27.08 -1.44
CA ARG A 50 8.24 -27.19 0.01
C ARG A 50 6.75 -27.27 0.34
N HIS A 51 5.89 -26.81 -0.56
CA HIS A 51 4.43 -26.81 -0.36
C HIS A 51 3.67 -27.73 -1.34
N ILE A 52 4.38 -28.40 -2.27
CA ILE A 52 3.77 -29.26 -3.30
C ILE A 52 2.93 -30.42 -2.74
N ASP A 53 3.29 -30.95 -1.57
CA ASP A 53 2.60 -32.08 -0.92
C ASP A 53 1.48 -31.64 0.03
N ILE A 54 1.17 -30.33 0.12
CA ILE A 54 0.10 -29.78 0.96
C ILE A 54 -1.20 -29.76 0.14
N ALA A 55 -2.30 -30.24 0.71
CA ALA A 55 -3.57 -30.22 -0.01
C ALA A 55 -4.10 -28.78 -0.13
N CYS A 56 -4.72 -28.44 -1.26
CA CYS A 56 -5.25 -27.08 -1.49
C CYS A 56 -6.18 -26.63 -0.35
N ILE A 57 -6.99 -27.56 0.15
CA ILE A 57 -7.95 -27.32 1.23
C ILE A 57 -7.31 -27.05 2.60
N ASP A 58 -6.05 -27.42 2.81
CA ASP A 58 -5.36 -27.17 4.08
C ASP A 58 -5.08 -25.67 4.27
N CYS A 59 -4.93 -24.94 3.16
CA CYS A 59 -4.81 -23.49 3.15
C CYS A 59 -6.17 -22.83 2.84
N HIS A 60 -6.80 -23.24 1.74
CA HIS A 60 -7.96 -22.55 1.16
C HIS A 60 -9.31 -23.03 1.69
N ASN A 61 -9.37 -24.06 2.55
CA ASN A 61 -10.62 -24.68 2.98
C ASN A 61 -11.47 -25.16 1.77
N GLY A 62 -12.79 -25.28 1.93
CA GLY A 62 -13.68 -25.77 0.87
C GLY A 62 -13.67 -27.31 0.77
N SER A 63 -14.12 -27.83 -0.37
CA SER A 63 -14.19 -29.27 -0.60
C SER A 63 -13.13 -29.72 -1.60
N ALA A 64 -12.30 -30.70 -1.23
CA ALA A 64 -11.24 -31.22 -2.11
C ALA A 64 -11.78 -31.93 -3.36
N SER A 65 -13.04 -32.37 -3.31
CA SER A 65 -13.74 -33.09 -4.36
C SER A 65 -15.22 -32.73 -4.29
N ALA A 66 -15.80 -32.23 -5.38
CA ALA A 66 -17.23 -31.89 -5.44
C ALA A 66 -17.79 -31.93 -6.87
N SER A 67 -19.11 -32.12 -6.97
CA SER A 67 -19.81 -32.22 -8.26
C SER A 67 -20.12 -30.87 -8.93
N SER A 68 -19.88 -29.73 -8.26
CA SER A 68 -20.05 -28.38 -8.82
C SER A 68 -19.09 -27.38 -8.19
N LYS A 69 -18.87 -26.25 -8.89
CA LYS A 69 -18.05 -25.12 -8.43
C LYS A 69 -18.55 -24.56 -7.10
N GLU A 70 -19.86 -24.39 -6.96
CA GLU A 70 -20.49 -23.81 -5.78
C GLU A 70 -20.30 -24.72 -4.56
N ALA A 71 -20.45 -26.03 -4.74
CA ALA A 71 -20.19 -27.01 -3.69
C ALA A 71 -18.70 -27.09 -3.32
N ALA A 72 -17.80 -27.05 -4.33
CA ALA A 72 -16.36 -27.03 -4.11
C ALA A 72 -15.90 -25.81 -3.30
N HIS A 73 -16.44 -24.63 -3.62
CA HIS A 73 -16.04 -23.36 -3.04
C HIS A 73 -16.87 -22.92 -1.83
N GLN A 74 -17.74 -23.79 -1.31
CA GLN A 74 -18.48 -23.49 -0.09
C GLN A 74 -17.49 -23.29 1.08
N LYS A 75 -17.46 -22.09 1.66
CA LYS A 75 -16.52 -21.67 2.72
C LYS A 75 -15.03 -21.66 2.30
N LEU A 76 -14.74 -21.54 1.01
CA LEU A 76 -13.39 -21.34 0.51
C LEU A 76 -12.84 -19.99 1.00
N ASP A 77 -11.61 -20.01 1.51
CA ASP A 77 -10.82 -18.84 1.84
C ASP A 77 -9.97 -18.45 0.62
N SER A 78 -10.35 -17.38 -0.08
CA SER A 78 -9.62 -16.88 -1.26
C SER A 78 -8.30 -16.18 -0.92
N GLN A 79 -8.08 -15.86 0.37
CA GLN A 79 -6.87 -15.21 0.89
C GLN A 79 -6.34 -15.96 2.11
N PRO A 80 -5.87 -17.21 1.97
CA PRO A 80 -5.48 -18.04 3.11
C PRO A 80 -4.26 -17.52 3.87
N ALA A 81 -3.46 -16.64 3.24
CA ALA A 81 -2.34 -15.95 3.86
C ALA A 81 -2.75 -14.64 4.56
N HIS A 82 -4.02 -14.26 4.55
CA HIS A 82 -4.51 -13.09 5.25
C HIS A 82 -4.18 -13.20 6.75
N PRO A 83 -3.72 -12.13 7.43
CA PRO A 83 -3.31 -12.19 8.83
C PRO A 83 -4.33 -12.83 9.78
N LEU A 84 -5.63 -12.67 9.54
CA LEU A 84 -6.71 -13.31 10.31
C LEU A 84 -6.79 -14.85 10.17
N HIS A 85 -6.01 -15.45 9.26
CA HIS A 85 -6.04 -16.88 8.96
C HIS A 85 -4.69 -17.56 9.20
N LEU A 86 -3.62 -16.80 9.45
CA LEU A 86 -2.26 -17.32 9.52
C LEU A 86 -2.07 -18.43 10.55
N ASP A 87 -2.74 -18.36 11.72
CA ASP A 87 -2.62 -19.39 12.76
C ASP A 87 -3.04 -20.78 12.25
N ARG A 88 -4.15 -20.85 11.49
CA ARG A 88 -4.70 -22.10 10.96
C ARG A 88 -4.05 -22.55 9.66
N THR A 89 -3.49 -21.64 8.87
CA THR A 89 -2.84 -21.96 7.60
C THR A 89 -1.33 -22.12 7.79
N CYS A 90 -0.58 -21.02 7.77
CA CYS A 90 0.89 -21.03 7.86
C CYS A 90 1.41 -21.49 9.23
N GLY A 91 0.69 -21.19 10.31
CA GLY A 91 1.10 -21.38 11.70
C GLY A 91 1.20 -22.84 12.15
N THR A 92 0.56 -23.75 11.42
CA THR A 92 0.65 -25.21 11.64
C THR A 92 2.07 -25.75 11.44
N CYS A 93 2.82 -25.14 10.50
CA CYS A 93 4.20 -25.52 10.16
C CYS A 93 5.24 -24.43 10.51
N HIS A 94 4.83 -23.15 10.51
CA HIS A 94 5.71 -21.98 10.67
C HIS A 94 5.43 -21.16 11.93
N LYS A 95 5.09 -21.84 13.04
CA LYS A 95 4.69 -21.20 14.30
C LYS A 95 5.69 -20.17 14.82
N GLU A 96 6.99 -20.48 14.75
CA GLU A 96 8.05 -19.56 15.21
C GLU A 96 8.18 -18.31 14.33
N GLN A 97 7.95 -18.43 13.02
CA GLN A 97 7.93 -17.29 12.11
C GLN A 97 6.71 -16.42 12.40
N LEU A 98 5.54 -17.04 12.60
CA LEU A 98 4.30 -16.34 12.93
C LEU A 98 4.40 -15.58 14.25
N ASP A 99 4.93 -16.21 15.30
CA ASP A 99 5.09 -15.58 16.63
C ASP A 99 6.04 -14.37 16.62
N ARG A 100 7.01 -14.36 15.68
CA ARG A 100 7.91 -13.22 15.46
C ARG A 100 7.24 -12.15 14.60
N ALA A 101 6.57 -12.56 13.51
CA ALA A 101 5.88 -11.67 12.60
C ALA A 101 4.80 -10.85 13.32
N ALA A 102 4.03 -11.47 14.22
CA ALA A 102 3.00 -10.82 15.04
C ALA A 102 3.52 -9.66 15.92
N LYS A 103 4.84 -9.59 16.15
CA LYS A 103 5.49 -8.52 16.93
C LYS A 103 6.21 -7.50 16.05
N SER A 104 6.38 -7.79 14.77
CA SER A 104 7.08 -6.95 13.81
C SER A 104 6.31 -5.67 13.50
N LEU A 105 7.04 -4.66 13.02
CA LEU A 105 6.44 -3.38 12.64
C LEU A 105 5.63 -3.47 11.34
N HIS A 106 5.97 -4.38 10.43
CA HIS A 106 5.18 -4.60 9.22
C HIS A 106 3.83 -5.28 9.45
N PHE A 107 3.62 -5.91 10.61
CA PHE A 107 2.34 -6.50 10.98
C PHE A 107 1.54 -5.64 11.95
N THR A 108 2.24 -4.98 12.88
CA THR A 108 1.57 -4.16 13.91
C THR A 108 1.33 -2.73 13.48
N LEU A 109 2.21 -2.18 12.63
CA LEU A 109 2.27 -0.77 12.22
C LEU A 109 2.15 0.24 13.39
N LYS A 110 2.48 -0.22 14.61
CA LYS A 110 2.18 0.50 15.85
C LYS A 110 2.92 1.82 16.00
N LYS A 111 4.02 2.03 15.26
CA LYS A 111 4.77 3.29 15.33
C LYS A 111 4.05 4.37 14.54
N GLU A 112 3.66 4.06 13.32
CA GLU A 112 3.03 4.99 12.37
C GLU A 112 1.63 5.36 12.83
N ILE A 113 0.80 4.37 13.20
CA ILE A 113 -0.58 4.63 13.65
C ILE A 113 -0.58 5.49 14.92
N ASN A 114 0.29 5.18 15.89
CA ASN A 114 0.31 5.94 17.14
C ASN A 114 1.01 7.29 16.98
N ALA A 115 1.93 7.46 16.01
CA ALA A 115 2.45 8.78 15.69
C ALA A 115 1.34 9.71 15.21
N VAL A 116 0.44 9.24 14.34
CA VAL A 116 -0.72 10.01 13.90
C VAL A 116 -1.69 10.22 15.07
N ARG A 117 -2.12 9.15 15.75
CA ARG A 117 -3.11 9.26 16.85
C ARG A 117 -2.65 10.16 17.97
N ARG A 118 -1.39 10.06 18.42
CA ARG A 118 -0.82 10.97 19.41
C ARG A 118 -0.80 12.41 18.93
N ALA A 119 -0.61 12.64 17.64
CA ALA A 119 -0.60 13.99 17.09
C ALA A 119 -1.99 14.66 17.15
N PHE A 120 -3.05 13.85 17.16
CA PHE A 120 -4.43 14.28 17.36
C PHE A 120 -4.92 14.03 18.81
N GLY A 121 -4.00 13.97 19.78
CA GLY A 121 -4.36 13.98 21.20
C GLY A 121 -4.72 12.63 21.83
N ALA A 122 -4.41 11.50 21.18
CA ALA A 122 -4.62 10.19 21.81
C ALA A 122 -3.80 10.05 23.10
N GLY A 123 -4.46 9.66 24.20
CA GLY A 123 -3.82 9.50 25.50
C GLY A 123 -3.09 8.16 25.69
N GLU A 124 -3.39 7.16 24.87
CA GLU A 124 -2.81 5.82 24.95
C GLU A 124 -2.43 5.27 23.58
N ASP A 125 -1.29 4.58 23.52
CA ASP A 125 -0.80 3.90 22.34
C ASP A 125 -1.48 2.54 22.18
N LEU A 126 -1.84 2.20 20.94
CA LEU A 126 -2.33 0.88 20.57
C LEU A 126 -1.17 -0.11 20.36
N ALA A 127 -1.42 -1.39 20.63
CA ALA A 127 -0.40 -2.42 20.40
C ALA A 127 -0.26 -2.76 18.92
N SER A 128 -1.34 -2.64 18.15
CA SER A 128 -1.42 -2.94 16.72
C SER A 128 -2.50 -2.14 16.01
N LEU A 129 -2.41 -2.03 14.68
CA LEU A 129 -3.44 -1.42 13.84
C LEU A 129 -4.82 -2.08 13.95
N VAL A 130 -4.88 -3.37 14.31
CA VAL A 130 -6.17 -4.07 14.49
C VAL A 130 -6.92 -3.60 15.73
N ASP A 131 -6.25 -2.90 16.64
CA ASP A 131 -6.86 -2.32 17.83
C ASP A 131 -7.48 -0.94 17.54
N ILE A 132 -7.30 -0.39 16.32
CA ILE A 132 -7.96 0.86 15.91
C ILE A 132 -9.46 0.58 15.84
N ALA A 133 -10.27 1.38 16.52
CA ALA A 133 -11.72 1.18 16.54
C ALA A 133 -12.31 1.34 15.12
N GLN A 134 -13.22 0.46 14.75
CA GLN A 134 -14.06 0.66 13.57
C GLN A 134 -15.18 1.62 13.95
N GLN A 135 -15.45 2.59 13.08
CA GLN A 135 -16.43 3.65 13.34
C GLN A 135 -17.57 3.54 12.34
N GLU A 136 -18.79 3.29 12.81
CA GLU A 136 -20.00 3.35 11.96
C GLU A 136 -20.48 4.81 11.82
N GLU A 137 -20.40 5.57 12.91
CA GLU A 137 -20.72 6.99 12.99
C GLU A 137 -19.53 7.75 13.55
N ILE A 138 -19.35 9.00 13.10
CA ILE A 138 -18.20 9.83 13.50
C ILE A 138 -18.68 10.92 14.45
N GLY A 139 -18.49 10.68 15.74
CA GLY A 139 -18.94 11.57 16.82
C GLY A 139 -17.84 12.45 17.41
N SER A 140 -16.57 12.12 17.19
CA SER A 140 -15.43 12.84 17.77
C SER A 140 -14.25 12.98 16.79
N PRO A 141 -13.30 13.90 17.08
CA PRO A 141 -12.05 14.02 16.32
C PRO A 141 -11.26 12.71 16.22
N MET A 142 -11.23 11.91 17.29
CA MET A 142 -10.49 10.64 17.29
C MET A 142 -11.19 9.58 16.44
N ASP A 143 -12.52 9.57 16.40
CA ASP A 143 -13.26 8.68 15.50
C ASP A 143 -12.92 8.98 14.03
N LEU A 144 -12.80 10.27 13.68
CA LEU A 144 -12.38 10.69 12.33
C LEU A 144 -10.96 10.23 12.00
N VAL A 145 -10.03 10.34 12.96
CA VAL A 145 -8.64 9.88 12.80
C VAL A 145 -8.56 8.36 12.62
N ASP A 146 -9.27 7.61 13.47
CA ASP A 146 -9.28 6.15 13.43
C ASP A 146 -9.92 5.65 12.12
N ASP A 147 -10.99 6.29 11.64
CA ASP A 147 -11.62 6.03 10.34
C ASP A 147 -10.68 6.33 9.16
N MET A 148 -10.01 7.48 9.19
CA MET A 148 -9.00 7.86 8.19
C MET A 148 -7.87 6.83 8.12
N LEU A 149 -7.36 6.37 9.28
CA LEU A 149 -6.32 5.36 9.34
C LEU A 149 -6.79 4.07 8.66
N ARG A 150 -7.96 3.54 9.07
CA ARG A 150 -8.51 2.27 8.59
C ARG A 150 -8.86 2.27 7.11
N ARG A 151 -9.44 3.36 6.58
CA ARG A 151 -9.98 3.38 5.21
C ARG A 151 -9.04 4.02 4.19
N ARG A 152 -8.20 4.98 4.61
CA ARG A 152 -7.34 5.75 3.68
C ARG A 152 -5.84 5.48 3.84
N CYS A 153 -5.31 5.41 5.06
CA CYS A 153 -3.85 5.26 5.25
C CYS A 153 -3.37 3.82 5.17
N LEU A 154 -4.15 2.85 5.67
CA LEU A 154 -3.76 1.44 5.73
C LEU A 154 -3.90 0.67 4.40
N ARG A 155 -4.05 1.39 3.28
CA ARG A 155 -4.18 0.86 1.92
C ARG A 155 -2.98 0.06 1.41
N CYS A 156 -1.81 0.22 2.00
CA CYS A 156 -0.62 -0.56 1.63
C CYS A 156 -0.32 -1.70 2.61
N HIS A 157 -1.16 -1.92 3.62
CA HIS A 157 -0.86 -2.83 4.71
C HIS A 157 -1.23 -4.29 4.37
N LEU A 158 -0.59 -5.25 5.05
CA LEU A 158 -0.66 -6.69 4.76
C LEU A 158 -2.06 -7.34 4.90
N TYR A 159 -3.05 -6.61 5.40
CA TYR A 159 -4.45 -7.06 5.47
C TYR A 159 -5.21 -6.77 4.17
N TYR A 160 -4.76 -5.81 3.38
CA TYR A 160 -5.38 -5.45 2.11
C TYR A 160 -4.53 -5.90 0.94
N SER A 161 -5.16 -6.30 -0.17
CA SER A 161 -4.47 -6.81 -1.36
C SER A 161 -3.94 -5.71 -2.29
N GLY A 162 -3.82 -4.48 -1.78
CA GLY A 162 -3.49 -3.27 -2.54
C GLY A 162 -4.59 -2.80 -3.49
N ASP A 163 -4.51 -1.54 -3.95
CA ASP A 163 -5.48 -0.96 -4.89
C ASP A 163 -5.46 -1.64 -6.27
N ASN A 164 -6.48 -1.39 -7.09
CA ASN A 164 -6.63 -2.02 -8.40
C ASN A 164 -5.73 -1.45 -9.50
N TYR A 165 -4.44 -1.29 -9.21
CA TYR A 165 -3.43 -0.91 -10.19
C TYR A 165 -2.43 -2.06 -10.44
N PRO A 166 -1.84 -2.12 -11.66
CA PRO A 166 -0.97 -3.23 -12.06
C PRO A 166 0.17 -3.56 -11.09
N GLU A 167 0.74 -2.53 -10.46
CA GLU A 167 1.93 -2.67 -9.61
C GLU A 167 1.64 -2.32 -8.14
N THR A 168 0.36 -2.20 -7.73
CA THR A 168 -0.02 -2.09 -6.31
C THR A 168 -0.67 -3.35 -5.77
N ARG A 169 -1.22 -4.21 -6.63
CA ARG A 169 -1.83 -5.47 -6.20
C ARG A 169 -0.78 -6.45 -5.70
N HIS A 170 -1.06 -7.05 -4.56
CA HIS A 170 -0.27 -8.12 -3.96
C HIS A 170 -1.19 -9.07 -3.18
N ALA A 171 -0.67 -10.23 -2.75
CA ALA A 171 -1.38 -11.07 -1.79
C ALA A 171 -1.34 -10.47 -0.38
N THR A 172 -1.99 -11.12 0.58
CA THR A 172 -2.04 -10.66 1.98
C THR A 172 -1.09 -11.46 2.87
N GLY A 173 -0.77 -10.90 4.05
CA GLY A 173 0.12 -11.46 5.06
C GLY A 173 1.45 -11.96 4.49
N CYS A 174 1.82 -13.21 4.81
CA CYS A 174 3.11 -13.79 4.38
C CYS A 174 3.26 -13.82 2.86
N ALA A 175 2.16 -14.06 2.13
CA ALA A 175 2.17 -14.16 0.68
C ALA A 175 2.39 -12.80 0.00
N ALA A 176 2.15 -11.68 0.69
CA ALA A 176 2.40 -10.34 0.15
C ALA A 176 3.85 -10.14 -0.31
N CYS A 177 4.81 -10.78 0.38
CA CYS A 177 6.23 -10.73 0.00
C CYS A 177 6.69 -12.03 -0.66
N HIS A 178 6.16 -13.17 -0.22
CA HIS A 178 6.67 -14.47 -0.62
C HIS A 178 5.99 -15.08 -1.83
N MET A 179 4.87 -14.55 -2.31
CA MET A 179 4.25 -14.98 -3.56
C MET A 179 4.34 -13.85 -4.57
N GLU A 180 4.97 -14.10 -5.72
CA GLU A 180 5.24 -13.03 -6.67
C GLU A 180 3.97 -12.56 -7.39
N PHE A 181 3.75 -11.25 -7.40
CA PHE A 181 2.76 -10.58 -8.25
C PHE A 181 3.42 -9.80 -9.36
N ALA A 182 2.71 -9.71 -10.49
CA ALA A 182 3.01 -8.81 -11.60
C ALA A 182 1.70 -8.46 -12.32
N GLN A 183 1.55 -7.19 -12.72
CA GLN A 183 0.40 -6.74 -13.51
C GLN A 183 -0.97 -7.12 -12.89
N GLY A 184 -1.09 -6.96 -11.57
CA GLY A 184 -2.35 -7.22 -10.88
C GLY A 184 -2.59 -8.68 -10.48
N LYS A 185 -1.69 -9.62 -10.83
CA LYS A 185 -1.96 -11.07 -10.73
C LYS A 185 -0.78 -11.83 -10.14
N PRO A 186 -1.03 -12.97 -9.44
CA PRO A 186 0.02 -13.89 -9.07
C PRO A 186 0.76 -14.41 -10.31
N VAL A 187 2.09 -14.42 -10.27
CA VAL A 187 2.95 -15.01 -11.30
C VAL A 187 2.88 -16.53 -11.24
N SER A 188 2.88 -17.09 -10.03
CA SER A 188 2.69 -18.51 -9.72
C SER A 188 2.14 -18.67 -8.30
N HIS A 189 1.89 -19.91 -7.86
CA HIS A 189 1.58 -20.23 -6.46
C HIS A 189 2.85 -20.61 -5.66
N ALA A 190 4.05 -20.40 -6.22
CA ALA A 190 5.30 -20.75 -5.58
C ALA A 190 5.68 -19.72 -4.51
N PHE A 191 6.04 -20.17 -3.31
CA PHE A 191 6.57 -19.30 -2.27
C PHE A 191 8.09 -19.16 -2.40
N ILE A 192 8.55 -17.93 -2.63
CA ILE A 192 9.96 -17.61 -2.82
C ILE A 192 10.64 -17.22 -1.51
N LYS A 193 11.87 -17.68 -1.31
CA LYS A 193 12.66 -17.33 -0.12
C LYS A 193 13.16 -15.88 -0.13
N SER A 194 13.52 -15.37 -1.31
CA SER A 194 14.17 -14.07 -1.49
C SER A 194 13.35 -13.20 -2.43
N PRO A 195 12.45 -12.35 -1.89
CA PRO A 195 11.62 -11.45 -2.69
C PRO A 195 12.44 -10.49 -3.55
N PRO A 196 12.08 -10.28 -4.83
CA PRO A 196 12.64 -9.19 -5.62
C PRO A 196 12.09 -7.83 -5.15
N ASP A 197 12.79 -6.75 -5.49
CA ASP A 197 12.40 -5.38 -5.12
C ASP A 197 11.00 -4.99 -5.60
N SER A 198 10.51 -5.59 -6.69
CA SER A 198 9.13 -5.37 -7.17
C SER A 198 8.08 -5.70 -6.11
N GLN A 199 8.29 -6.73 -5.29
CA GLN A 199 7.35 -7.08 -4.21
C GLN A 199 7.32 -6.00 -3.12
N CYS A 200 8.47 -5.41 -2.79
CA CYS A 200 8.54 -4.29 -1.86
C CYS A 200 7.84 -3.04 -2.42
N LEU A 201 7.99 -2.82 -3.73
CA LEU A 201 7.41 -1.67 -4.42
C LEU A 201 5.89 -1.74 -4.57
N HIS A 202 5.24 -2.89 -4.34
CA HIS A 202 3.77 -2.95 -4.30
C HIS A 202 3.16 -2.19 -3.11
N CYS A 203 3.94 -1.94 -2.05
CA CYS A 203 3.50 -1.16 -0.89
C CYS A 203 4.33 0.11 -0.69
N HIS A 204 5.63 0.07 -1.01
CA HIS A 204 6.56 1.20 -0.89
C HIS A 204 6.67 2.04 -2.18
N TYR A 205 5.56 2.22 -2.90
CA TYR A 205 5.42 3.14 -4.05
C TYR A 205 5.04 4.56 -3.59
N GLY A 206 4.69 5.46 -4.51
CA GLY A 206 4.32 6.84 -4.18
C GLY A 206 5.50 7.60 -3.58
N ASN A 207 5.26 8.54 -2.68
CA ASN A 207 6.35 9.26 -1.98
C ASN A 207 6.82 8.51 -0.70
N PHE A 208 7.18 7.23 -0.85
CA PHE A 208 7.73 6.36 0.22
C PHE A 208 9.12 5.81 -0.13
N VAL A 209 9.76 5.12 0.82
CA VAL A 209 11.19 4.73 0.77
C VAL A 209 11.58 3.84 -0.43
N GLY A 210 10.66 3.02 -0.96
CA GLY A 210 10.95 2.20 -2.14
C GLY A 210 11.07 3.05 -3.40
N ALA A 211 10.22 4.06 -3.53
CA ALA A 211 10.29 5.04 -4.61
C ALA A 211 11.55 5.92 -4.52
N ASP A 212 11.95 6.35 -3.32
CA ASP A 212 13.27 6.99 -3.09
C ASP A 212 14.39 6.14 -3.72
N TYR A 213 14.45 4.85 -3.32
CA TYR A 213 15.48 3.92 -3.75
C TYR A 213 15.50 3.71 -5.27
N ALA A 214 14.31 3.63 -5.87
CA ALA A 214 14.11 3.47 -7.30
C ALA A 214 14.23 4.78 -8.10
N GLY A 215 14.50 5.92 -7.45
CA GLY A 215 14.62 7.20 -8.13
C GLY A 215 13.28 7.77 -8.60
N ARG A 216 12.18 7.60 -7.88
CA ARG A 216 10.82 7.99 -8.33
C ARG A 216 10.21 9.03 -7.41
N PHE A 217 9.63 10.07 -8.01
CA PHE A 217 8.82 11.07 -7.32
C PHE A 217 7.43 11.13 -7.94
N GLU A 218 6.40 10.93 -7.15
CA GLU A 218 5.03 10.93 -7.65
C GLU A 218 4.62 12.31 -8.20
N HIS A 219 3.90 12.34 -9.32
CA HIS A 219 3.33 13.59 -9.84
C HIS A 219 2.29 14.18 -8.88
N ASP A 220 2.06 15.49 -9.01
CA ASP A 220 0.91 16.13 -8.39
C ASP A 220 -0.41 15.46 -8.82
N PHE A 221 -1.41 15.42 -7.92
CA PHE A 221 -2.69 14.78 -8.21
C PHE A 221 -3.53 15.55 -9.23
N HIS A 222 -3.43 16.88 -9.21
CA HIS A 222 -4.18 17.71 -10.12
C HIS A 222 -3.63 17.54 -11.54
N TRP A 223 -4.50 17.19 -12.50
CA TRP A 223 -4.07 16.80 -13.84
C TRP A 223 -3.22 17.83 -14.60
N ASP A 224 -3.39 19.12 -14.33
CA ASP A 224 -2.66 20.20 -15.02
C ASP A 224 -1.16 20.24 -14.66
N TYR A 225 -0.75 19.45 -13.66
CA TYR A 225 0.62 19.37 -13.19
C TYR A 225 1.27 18.00 -13.46
N ARG A 226 0.58 17.08 -14.16
CA ARG A 226 1.05 15.74 -14.51
C ARG A 226 1.77 15.72 -15.86
N THR A 227 2.93 16.39 -15.93
CA THR A 227 3.70 16.55 -17.18
C THR A 227 4.84 15.52 -17.32
N PRO A 228 5.24 15.12 -18.55
CA PRO A 228 4.79 15.63 -19.85
C PRO A 228 3.47 15.02 -20.35
N TYR A 229 2.65 15.85 -21.01
CA TYR A 229 1.48 15.38 -21.75
C TYR A 229 1.92 14.65 -23.01
N THR A 230 1.42 13.42 -23.20
CA THR A 230 1.75 12.64 -24.39
C THR A 230 0.65 12.73 -25.44
N LYS A 231 1.02 12.75 -26.73
CA LYS A 231 0.05 12.66 -27.84
C LYS A 231 -0.61 11.28 -27.96
N LEU A 232 -0.06 10.28 -27.26
CA LEU A 232 -0.47 8.88 -27.32
C LEU A 232 -1.59 8.55 -26.30
N GLY A 233 -2.07 9.54 -25.55
CA GLY A 233 -3.07 9.37 -24.49
C GLY A 233 -2.47 9.54 -23.10
N GLU A 234 -3.24 9.14 -22.08
CA GLU A 234 -2.77 9.15 -20.69
C GLU A 234 -1.57 8.21 -20.53
N PRO A 235 -0.49 8.64 -19.85
CA PRO A 235 0.61 7.76 -19.48
C PRO A 235 0.10 6.56 -18.66
N THR A 236 0.86 5.46 -18.67
CA THR A 236 0.55 4.36 -17.77
C THR A 236 0.75 4.80 -16.32
N ARG A 237 -0.23 4.47 -15.47
CA ARG A 237 -0.22 4.72 -14.02
C ARG A 237 -0.15 3.40 -13.25
N PRO A 238 0.99 2.68 -13.30
CA PRO A 238 1.11 1.35 -12.68
C PRO A 238 0.87 1.37 -11.17
N TYR A 239 1.10 2.51 -10.52
CA TYR A 239 0.92 2.72 -9.08
C TYR A 239 -0.25 3.67 -8.75
N GLY A 240 -1.18 3.87 -9.69
CA GLY A 240 -2.32 4.78 -9.53
C GLY A 240 -2.07 6.22 -9.97
N VAL A 241 -0.83 6.69 -9.87
CA VAL A 241 -0.39 8.01 -10.37
C VAL A 241 0.91 7.87 -11.15
N GLU A 242 1.15 8.79 -12.08
CA GLU A 242 2.43 8.96 -12.77
C GLU A 242 3.54 9.40 -11.81
N TYR A 243 4.79 9.26 -12.25
CA TYR A 243 5.96 9.70 -11.49
C TYR A 243 7.03 10.32 -12.38
N HIS A 244 7.82 11.23 -11.81
CA HIS A 244 9.08 11.69 -12.34
C HIS A 244 10.18 10.68 -12.03
N GLN A 245 10.96 10.31 -13.06
CA GLN A 245 12.19 9.54 -12.86
C GLN A 245 13.34 10.47 -12.52
N LEU A 246 13.75 10.44 -11.26
CA LEU A 246 14.88 11.14 -10.67
C LEU A 246 16.12 10.22 -10.59
N SER A 247 17.17 10.70 -9.94
CA SER A 247 18.40 9.93 -9.73
C SER A 247 18.18 8.81 -8.71
N LEU A 248 18.58 7.59 -9.07
CA LEU A 248 18.52 6.41 -8.20
C LEU A 248 19.56 6.48 -7.06
N ASP A 249 19.31 5.74 -5.99
CA ASP A 249 20.29 5.51 -4.93
C ASP A 249 21.57 4.86 -5.49
N VAL A 250 22.74 5.23 -4.97
CA VAL A 250 24.03 4.65 -5.38
C VAL A 250 24.13 3.16 -5.09
N HIS A 251 23.45 2.65 -4.05
CA HIS A 251 23.38 1.22 -3.76
C HIS A 251 22.49 0.50 -4.77
N ASN A 252 21.37 1.11 -5.17
CA ASN A 252 20.52 0.58 -6.24
C ASN A 252 21.31 0.51 -7.56
N GLN A 253 21.99 1.59 -7.93
CA GLN A 253 22.86 1.64 -9.12
C GLN A 253 23.99 0.60 -9.06
N ALA A 254 24.49 0.27 -7.86
CA ALA A 254 25.49 -0.77 -7.67
C ALA A 254 24.91 -2.20 -7.81
N GLY A 255 23.58 -2.35 -7.77
CA GLY A 255 22.86 -3.61 -7.93
C GLY A 255 22.44 -4.27 -6.61
N LEU A 256 22.39 -3.52 -5.50
CA LEU A 256 21.83 -4.02 -4.24
C LEU A 256 20.30 -4.05 -4.33
N ALA A 257 19.72 -5.14 -3.85
CA ALA A 257 18.29 -5.27 -3.62
C ALA A 257 17.89 -4.67 -2.25
N CYS A 258 16.60 -4.40 -2.03
CA CYS A 258 16.07 -4.02 -0.72
C CYS A 258 16.49 -5.02 0.36
N ILE A 259 16.39 -6.31 0.05
CA ILE A 259 16.76 -7.40 0.96
C ILE A 259 18.27 -7.50 1.22
N ASP A 260 19.13 -6.76 0.50
CA ASP A 260 20.56 -6.70 0.80
C ASP A 260 20.86 -5.95 2.10
N CYS A 261 20.01 -4.97 2.43
CA CYS A 261 20.06 -4.20 3.68
C CYS A 261 19.01 -4.70 4.68
N HIS A 262 17.79 -4.96 4.22
CA HIS A 262 16.67 -5.37 5.08
C HIS A 262 16.54 -6.90 5.15
N SER A 263 16.97 -7.49 6.27
CA SER A 263 16.94 -8.94 6.44
C SER A 263 15.54 -9.45 6.85
N GLY A 264 15.25 -10.73 6.61
CA GLY A 264 14.00 -11.33 7.10
C GLY A 264 13.83 -11.26 8.62
N THR A 265 14.92 -11.27 9.39
CA THR A 265 14.89 -11.12 10.86
C THR A 265 14.47 -9.71 11.28
N GLU A 266 14.81 -8.70 10.48
CA GLU A 266 14.38 -7.31 10.68
C GLU A 266 12.94 -7.12 10.21
N LEU A 267 12.62 -7.54 8.99
CA LEU A 267 11.32 -7.30 8.36
C LEU A 267 10.18 -8.06 9.04
N MET A 268 10.40 -9.33 9.40
CA MET A 268 9.38 -10.25 9.93
C MET A 268 9.59 -10.56 11.42
N GLY A 269 10.42 -9.78 12.13
CA GLY A 269 10.70 -10.00 13.54
C GLY A 269 10.61 -8.73 14.37
N ASP A 270 10.87 -8.86 15.67
CA ASP A 270 10.97 -7.74 16.62
C ASP A 270 12.45 -7.35 16.84
N SER A 271 13.29 -7.49 15.81
CA SER A 271 14.68 -7.05 15.91
C SER A 271 14.72 -5.55 16.15
N LYS A 272 15.30 -5.14 17.27
CA LYS A 272 15.52 -3.73 17.58
C LYS A 272 16.71 -3.12 16.84
N GLU A 273 17.58 -3.96 16.28
CA GLU A 273 18.76 -3.52 15.53
C GLU A 273 18.40 -3.38 14.06
N SER A 274 18.22 -2.14 13.59
CA SER A 274 18.15 -1.79 12.17
C SER A 274 19.56 -1.60 11.62
N ILE A 275 19.77 -1.94 10.34
CA ILE A 275 21.03 -1.65 9.67
C ILE A 275 21.27 -0.13 9.61
N THR A 276 22.52 0.30 9.79
CA THR A 276 22.91 1.71 9.71
C THR A 276 24.05 1.89 8.72
N CYS A 277 24.22 3.10 8.17
CA CYS A 277 25.35 3.41 7.30
C CYS A 277 26.70 3.09 7.99
N ALA A 278 26.80 3.41 9.29
CA ALA A 278 27.99 3.20 10.10
C ALA A 278 28.33 1.71 10.23
N ALA A 279 27.34 0.83 10.36
CA ALA A 279 27.55 -0.60 10.53
C ALA A 279 28.37 -1.22 9.40
N CYS A 280 28.25 -0.70 8.17
CA CYS A 280 29.03 -1.16 7.02
C CYS A 280 30.24 -0.26 6.71
N HIS A 281 30.04 1.06 6.65
CA HIS A 281 31.05 2.00 6.15
C HIS A 281 32.11 2.39 7.19
N LEU A 282 31.82 2.18 8.48
CA LEU A 282 32.75 2.40 9.59
C LEU A 282 33.27 1.10 10.22
N TRP A 283 32.86 -0.05 9.68
CA TRP A 283 33.32 -1.35 10.12
C TRP A 283 34.85 -1.46 10.04
N GLN A 284 35.45 -2.02 11.09
CA GLN A 284 36.88 -2.33 11.17
C GLN A 284 37.09 -3.82 11.37
N GLN A 285 38.28 -4.29 10.99
CA GLN A 285 38.64 -5.69 11.20
C GLN A 285 38.55 -6.06 12.70
N GLY A 286 37.78 -7.11 12.99
CA GLY A 286 37.48 -7.55 14.36
C GLY A 286 36.10 -7.12 14.86
N ASP A 287 35.45 -6.14 14.21
CA ASP A 287 34.08 -5.77 14.53
C ASP A 287 33.10 -6.87 14.12
N LYS A 288 31.96 -6.96 14.82
CA LYS A 288 30.84 -7.84 14.46
C LYS A 288 30.38 -7.53 13.04
N ILE A 289 30.34 -8.55 12.19
CA ILE A 289 29.78 -8.43 10.84
C ILE A 289 28.27 -8.16 10.96
N PRO A 290 27.74 -7.10 10.34
CA PRO A 290 26.38 -6.65 10.63
C PRO A 290 25.29 -7.47 9.93
N LEU A 291 25.58 -8.08 8.77
CA LEU A 291 24.62 -8.89 8.00
C LEU A 291 25.29 -10.17 7.49
N ASP A 292 24.49 -11.23 7.28
CA ASP A 292 24.98 -12.54 6.86
C ASP A 292 25.48 -12.61 5.40
N ASN A 293 25.17 -11.61 4.59
CA ASN A 293 25.68 -11.44 3.22
C ASN A 293 26.98 -10.63 3.15
N LEU A 294 27.57 -10.27 4.30
CA LEU A 294 28.84 -9.56 4.41
C LEU A 294 29.93 -10.50 4.95
N LYS A 295 31.17 -10.32 4.49
CA LYS A 295 32.35 -11.08 4.97
C LYS A 295 33.59 -10.19 5.02
N ASP A 296 34.46 -10.42 6.01
CA ASP A 296 35.82 -9.85 6.02
C ASP A 296 36.70 -10.63 5.04
N GLU A 297 37.28 -9.93 4.07
CA GLU A 297 38.31 -10.45 3.20
C GLU A 297 39.51 -9.51 3.16
N GLY A 298 40.53 -9.84 3.95
CA GLY A 298 41.79 -9.08 3.99
C GLY A 298 41.62 -7.67 4.58
N GLY A 299 40.80 -7.51 5.62
CA GLY A 299 40.55 -6.23 6.27
C GLY A 299 39.60 -5.33 5.48
N SER A 300 38.79 -5.90 4.59
CA SER A 300 37.79 -5.20 3.80
C SER A 300 36.47 -5.96 3.86
N LEU A 301 35.39 -5.23 4.10
CA LEU A 301 34.05 -5.82 4.13
C LEU A 301 33.55 -6.01 2.68
N MET A 302 33.22 -7.25 2.35
CA MET A 302 32.71 -7.67 1.04
C MET A 302 31.25 -8.08 1.16
N LEU A 303 30.37 -7.38 0.42
CA LEU A 303 28.95 -7.69 0.31
C LEU A 303 28.71 -8.63 -0.87
N THR A 304 27.85 -9.63 -0.70
CA THR A 304 27.31 -10.45 -1.79
C THR A 304 25.83 -10.14 -1.96
N CYS A 305 25.45 -9.58 -3.11
CA CYS A 305 24.05 -9.28 -3.41
C CYS A 305 23.22 -10.56 -3.41
N ARG A 306 22.15 -10.61 -2.62
CA ARG A 306 21.34 -11.82 -2.38
C ARG A 306 20.61 -12.31 -3.64
N LEU A 307 20.20 -11.40 -4.52
CA LEU A 307 19.49 -11.75 -5.76
C LEU A 307 20.44 -12.07 -6.92
N SER A 308 21.49 -11.27 -7.10
CA SER A 308 22.37 -11.38 -8.28
C SER A 308 23.66 -12.18 -8.05
N GLY A 309 24.03 -12.44 -6.78
CA GLY A 309 25.32 -13.02 -6.41
C GLY A 309 26.52 -12.10 -6.65
N LYS A 310 26.29 -10.87 -7.13
CA LYS A 310 27.34 -9.88 -7.40
C LYS A 310 28.09 -9.55 -6.11
N ARG A 311 29.42 -9.56 -6.17
CA ARG A 311 30.27 -9.21 -5.03
C ARG A 311 30.72 -7.76 -5.13
N LEU A 312 30.55 -7.01 -4.03
CA LEU A 312 30.83 -5.59 -3.93
C LEU A 312 31.71 -5.32 -2.71
N LYS A 313 32.77 -4.54 -2.90
CA LYS A 313 33.59 -4.05 -1.79
C LYS A 313 32.91 -2.84 -1.15
N VAL A 314 32.68 -2.88 0.15
CA VAL A 314 32.13 -1.74 0.89
C VAL A 314 33.18 -0.60 0.91
N PRO A 315 32.84 0.60 0.42
CA PRO A 315 33.79 1.70 0.36
C PRO A 315 34.03 2.29 1.77
N PRO A 316 35.30 2.55 2.15
CA PRO A 316 35.61 3.22 3.42
C PRO A 316 35.33 4.73 3.33
N LEU A 317 35.08 5.34 4.48
CA LEU A 317 34.95 6.80 4.58
C LEU A 317 36.32 7.48 4.42
N ARG A 318 36.47 8.36 3.42
CA ARG A 318 37.75 9.04 3.11
C ARG A 318 37.81 10.52 3.46
N HIS A 319 36.67 11.20 3.46
CA HIS A 319 36.63 12.65 3.63
C HIS A 319 36.72 13.05 5.13
N PRO A 320 37.50 14.08 5.53
CA PRO A 320 37.63 14.52 6.93
C PRO A 320 36.30 14.96 7.59
N ALA A 321 35.32 15.36 6.79
CA ALA A 321 33.99 15.73 7.29
C ALA A 321 33.32 14.59 8.08
N HIS A 322 33.56 13.33 7.70
CA HIS A 322 32.97 12.19 8.43
C HIS A 322 33.44 12.17 9.89
N ALA A 323 34.72 12.45 10.16
CA ALA A 323 35.23 12.54 11.53
C ALA A 323 34.69 13.79 12.25
N THR A 324 34.57 14.92 11.53
CA THR A 324 34.14 16.21 12.10
C THR A 324 32.67 16.22 12.50
N TYR A 325 31.81 15.50 11.75
CA TYR A 325 30.34 15.56 11.88
C TYR A 325 29.69 14.23 12.28
N ARG A 326 30.44 13.16 12.56
CA ARG A 326 29.93 11.81 12.90
C ARG A 326 28.77 11.81 13.92
N ASN A 327 28.83 12.69 14.91
CA ASN A 327 27.84 12.77 16.01
C ASN A 327 27.05 14.09 15.98
N LYS A 328 27.05 14.79 14.85
CA LYS A 328 26.41 16.11 14.68
C LYS A 328 25.37 16.12 13.57
N ALA A 329 25.55 15.28 12.55
CA ALA A 329 24.65 15.17 11.42
C ALA A 329 24.57 13.71 10.97
N ASP A 330 23.36 13.27 10.65
CA ASP A 330 23.14 12.02 9.96
C ASP A 330 23.79 12.04 8.55
N CYS A 331 24.24 10.89 8.07
CA CYS A 331 24.89 10.77 6.75
C CYS A 331 24.00 11.33 5.62
N ALA A 332 22.68 11.12 5.70
CA ALA A 332 21.73 11.57 4.69
C ALA A 332 21.71 13.10 4.52
N VAL A 333 22.04 13.86 5.57
CA VAL A 333 22.14 15.33 5.50
C VAL A 333 23.07 15.79 4.38
N CYS A 334 24.19 15.09 4.21
CA CYS A 334 25.17 15.40 3.17
C CYS A 334 24.94 14.60 1.88
N HIS A 335 24.41 13.37 2.01
CA HIS A 335 24.44 12.39 0.94
C HIS A 335 23.11 12.19 0.18
N ALA A 336 21.96 12.53 0.77
CA ALA A 336 20.68 12.48 0.08
C ALA A 336 20.72 13.40 -1.14
N GLN A 337 20.42 12.91 -2.33
CA GLN A 337 20.46 13.73 -3.55
C GLN A 337 19.22 14.63 -3.65
N TRP A 338 18.07 14.11 -3.24
CA TRP A 338 16.75 14.74 -3.26
C TRP A 338 15.85 14.05 -2.22
N THR A 339 14.72 14.64 -1.85
CA THR A 339 13.84 14.12 -0.77
C THR A 339 12.41 14.56 -0.98
N PHE A 340 11.42 13.71 -0.71
CA PHE A 340 10.02 14.14 -0.73
C PHE A 340 9.75 15.28 0.24
N THR A 341 9.05 16.30 -0.22
CA THR A 341 8.52 17.40 0.59
C THR A 341 7.06 17.56 0.22
N ASP A 342 6.18 16.85 0.92
CA ASP A 342 4.72 16.88 0.74
C ASP A 342 4.12 17.76 1.84
N GLU A 343 3.91 19.04 1.55
CA GLU A 343 3.41 20.05 2.49
C GLU A 343 1.88 20.11 2.47
N GLY A 344 1.28 20.26 3.65
CA GLY A 344 -0.16 20.41 3.85
C GLY A 344 -0.94 19.25 3.25
N THR A 345 -0.88 18.07 3.85
CA THR A 345 -1.69 16.94 3.38
C THR A 345 -3.12 17.10 3.88
N HIS A 346 -4.06 17.32 2.96
CA HIS A 346 -5.47 17.46 3.26
C HIS A 346 -6.21 16.16 2.94
N LEU A 347 -7.00 15.67 3.89
CA LEU A 347 -7.78 14.43 3.79
C LEU A 347 -9.24 14.77 4.10
N PHE A 348 -10.12 14.51 3.14
CA PHE A 348 -11.53 14.89 3.21
C PHE A 348 -12.41 13.66 3.20
N ARG A 349 -13.14 13.43 4.29
CA ARG A 349 -14.25 12.49 4.33
C ARG A 349 -15.49 13.19 3.80
N ILE A 350 -16.09 12.66 2.75
CA ILE A 350 -17.37 13.14 2.22
C ILE A 350 -18.35 11.98 2.15
N ASP A 351 -19.57 12.21 2.62
CA ASP A 351 -20.66 11.22 2.63
C ASP A 351 -21.70 11.50 1.51
N THR A 352 -21.34 12.35 0.55
CA THR A 352 -22.16 12.76 -0.61
C THR A 352 -21.44 12.48 -1.93
N ASP A 353 -22.19 12.33 -3.02
CA ASP A 353 -21.69 12.13 -4.38
C ASP A 353 -21.37 13.44 -5.15
N GLU A 354 -21.30 14.56 -4.42
CA GLU A 354 -20.91 15.88 -4.94
C GLU A 354 -19.41 15.95 -5.32
N PHE A 355 -19.06 15.31 -6.43
CA PHE A 355 -17.68 15.16 -6.90
C PHE A 355 -17.22 16.26 -7.85
N THR A 356 -18.08 17.20 -8.25
CA THR A 356 -17.71 18.27 -9.20
C THR A 356 -16.45 19.04 -8.77
N PRO A 357 -16.26 19.42 -7.48
CA PRO A 357 -15.03 20.09 -7.04
C PRO A 357 -13.77 19.22 -7.15
N TRP A 358 -13.94 17.90 -7.20
CA TRP A 358 -12.87 16.90 -7.23
C TRP A 358 -12.53 16.42 -8.63
N ALA A 359 -13.20 16.94 -9.66
CA ALA A 359 -13.02 16.51 -11.05
C ALA A 359 -11.54 16.47 -11.45
N ALA A 360 -10.75 17.48 -11.09
CA ALA A 360 -9.33 17.54 -11.44
C ALA A 360 -8.40 16.64 -10.60
N LEU A 361 -8.93 16.07 -9.50
CA LEU A 361 -8.21 15.31 -8.47
C LEU A 361 -8.74 13.86 -8.37
N TYR A 362 -9.43 13.36 -9.39
CA TYR A 362 -9.96 11.99 -9.41
C TYR A 362 -8.84 10.95 -9.32
N VAL A 363 -7.63 11.29 -9.79
CA VAL A 363 -6.42 10.48 -9.66
C VAL A 363 -5.65 10.90 -8.42
N GLN A 364 -5.69 10.05 -7.40
CA GLN A 364 -5.08 10.32 -6.10
C GLN A 364 -4.72 9.01 -5.39
N GLU A 365 -4.01 8.15 -6.11
CA GLU A 365 -3.51 6.83 -5.69
C GLU A 365 -4.57 5.81 -5.32
N SER A 366 -5.85 6.14 -5.16
CA SER A 366 -6.91 5.21 -4.71
C SER A 366 -7.82 4.79 -5.84
N SER A 367 -7.89 3.48 -6.10
CA SER A 367 -8.76 2.96 -7.16
C SER A 367 -10.24 3.13 -6.82
N GLU A 368 -10.61 3.07 -5.54
CA GLU A 368 -12.00 3.29 -5.09
C GLU A 368 -12.45 4.74 -5.30
N VAL A 369 -11.55 5.71 -5.08
CA VAL A 369 -11.82 7.11 -5.41
C VAL A 369 -11.92 7.32 -6.91
N GLU A 370 -10.92 6.84 -7.65
CA GLU A 370 -10.87 7.02 -9.10
C GLU A 370 -12.12 6.44 -9.75
N ASP A 371 -12.53 5.24 -9.36
CA ASP A 371 -13.72 4.57 -9.88
C ASP A 371 -15.02 5.34 -9.56
N GLN A 372 -15.23 5.74 -8.30
CA GLN A 372 -16.46 6.43 -7.90
C GLN A 372 -16.57 7.85 -8.48
N VAL A 373 -15.47 8.61 -8.49
CA VAL A 373 -15.46 9.97 -9.06
C VAL A 373 -15.68 9.92 -10.57
N THR A 374 -14.99 9.01 -11.28
CA THR A 374 -15.13 8.91 -12.74
C THR A 374 -16.49 8.37 -13.16
N THR A 375 -17.02 7.37 -12.46
CA THR A 375 -18.37 6.85 -12.70
C THR A 375 -19.41 7.94 -12.50
N SER A 376 -19.34 8.69 -11.40
CA SER A 376 -20.32 9.72 -11.09
C SER A 376 -20.26 10.93 -12.03
N LEU A 377 -19.05 11.38 -12.43
CA LEU A 377 -18.89 12.57 -13.27
C LEU A 377 -18.97 12.31 -14.78
N TYR A 378 -18.55 11.12 -15.22
CA TYR A 378 -18.34 10.81 -16.64
C TYR A 378 -19.01 9.52 -17.10
N GLY A 379 -19.51 8.70 -16.18
CA GLY A 379 -20.22 7.46 -16.47
C GLY A 379 -21.67 7.67 -16.88
N ASN A 380 -22.30 6.59 -17.36
CA ASN A 380 -23.76 6.54 -17.54
C ASN A 380 -24.47 5.94 -16.32
N ASP A 381 -23.70 5.43 -15.36
CA ASP A 381 -24.16 4.81 -14.12
C ASP A 381 -23.83 5.75 -12.96
N THR A 382 -24.57 5.60 -11.86
CA THR A 382 -24.30 6.30 -10.60
C THR A 382 -24.33 5.29 -9.47
N TYR A 383 -23.51 5.52 -8.46
CA TYR A 383 -23.60 4.76 -7.22
C TYR A 383 -24.76 5.31 -6.37
N GLU A 384 -25.52 4.43 -5.74
CA GLU A 384 -26.63 4.84 -4.86
C GLU A 384 -26.12 5.58 -3.61
N TYR A 385 -24.89 5.28 -3.19
CA TYR A 385 -24.19 5.94 -2.10
C TYR A 385 -22.68 5.85 -2.33
N VAL A 386 -21.92 6.77 -1.73
CA VAL A 386 -20.46 6.74 -1.73
C VAL A 386 -19.95 5.82 -0.63
N PHE A 387 -18.88 5.07 -0.91
CA PHE A 387 -18.33 4.11 0.04
C PHE A 387 -16.81 4.01 -0.04
N MET A 388 -16.22 3.46 1.01
CA MET A 388 -14.82 3.05 1.01
C MET A 388 -14.64 1.83 1.90
N SER A 389 -13.85 0.87 1.44
CA SER A 389 -13.58 -0.34 2.20
C SER A 389 -12.67 -0.07 3.41
N ASP A 390 -12.94 -0.77 4.50
CA ASP A 390 -12.03 -0.94 5.61
C ASP A 390 -10.85 -1.82 5.19
N LYS A 391 -9.61 -1.33 5.32
CA LYS A 391 -8.42 -2.04 4.83
C LYS A 391 -7.92 -3.16 5.76
N ILE A 392 -8.60 -3.37 6.89
CA ILE A 392 -8.34 -4.46 7.84
C ILE A 392 -9.36 -5.59 7.63
N THR A 393 -10.65 -5.26 7.47
CA THR A 393 -11.73 -6.26 7.37
C THR A 393 -12.21 -6.52 5.94
N GLY A 394 -12.03 -5.56 5.04
CA GLY A 394 -12.55 -5.59 3.67
C GLY A 394 -14.03 -5.18 3.55
N GLU A 395 -14.71 -4.89 4.66
CA GLU A 395 -16.10 -4.45 4.66
C GLU A 395 -16.25 -3.04 4.09
N LEU A 396 -17.40 -2.75 3.48
CA LEU A 396 -17.70 -1.44 2.91
C LEU A 396 -18.43 -0.57 3.92
N TYR A 397 -17.97 0.66 4.09
CA TYR A 397 -18.60 1.67 4.93
C TYR A 397 -18.95 2.90 4.12
N SER A 398 -20.03 3.59 4.51
CA SER A 398 -20.45 4.84 3.88
C SER A 398 -19.38 5.92 3.97
N GLY A 399 -19.35 6.79 2.97
CA GLY A 399 -18.40 7.88 2.88
C GLY A 399 -17.10 7.47 2.19
N ILE A 400 -16.43 8.47 1.61
CA ILE A 400 -15.20 8.29 0.85
C ILE A 400 -14.13 9.30 1.30
N TRP A 401 -12.88 8.85 1.35
CA TRP A 401 -11.73 9.70 1.72
C TRP A 401 -10.97 10.19 0.49
N MET A 402 -11.09 11.50 0.25
CA MET A 402 -10.32 12.26 -0.74
C MET A 402 -9.02 12.79 -0.13
N LYS A 403 -8.04 13.09 -0.97
CA LYS A 403 -6.69 13.53 -0.58
C LYS A 403 -6.19 14.62 -1.53
N GLY A 404 -5.53 15.62 -0.97
CA GLY A 404 -4.82 16.66 -1.70
C GLY A 404 -3.60 17.16 -0.92
N TYR A 405 -2.80 18.00 -1.56
CA TYR A 405 -1.63 18.63 -0.96
C TYR A 405 -1.61 20.13 -1.24
N GLU A 406 -1.00 20.91 -0.36
CA GLU A 406 -0.74 22.34 -0.63
C GLU A 406 0.45 22.51 -1.57
N MET A 407 1.52 21.78 -1.33
CA MET A 407 2.71 21.80 -2.18
C MET A 407 3.45 20.47 -2.15
N ARG A 408 3.99 20.06 -3.30
CA ARG A 408 4.87 18.89 -3.39
C ARG A 408 6.17 19.25 -4.09
N ARG A 409 7.31 18.95 -3.49
CA ARG A 409 8.66 19.24 -4.02
C ARG A 409 9.64 18.12 -3.70
N TRP A 410 10.76 18.06 -4.42
CA TRP A 410 11.85 17.09 -4.17
C TRP A 410 13.25 17.70 -4.04
N GLU A 411 13.39 18.96 -4.46
CA GLU A 411 14.68 19.57 -4.78
C GLU A 411 15.51 19.88 -3.54
N PHE A 412 14.86 20.23 -2.43
CA PHE A 412 15.51 20.73 -1.23
C PHE A 412 15.21 19.86 -0.01
N PRO A 413 16.19 19.07 0.47
CA PRO A 413 16.07 18.37 1.74
C PRO A 413 15.80 19.32 2.90
N ILE A 414 14.72 19.06 3.62
CA ILE A 414 14.40 19.74 4.87
C ILE A 414 15.25 19.13 5.97
N ILE A 415 15.92 19.99 6.75
CA ILE A 415 16.90 19.64 7.75
C ILE A 415 16.41 20.17 9.09
N CYS A 416 16.14 19.25 10.01
CA CYS A 416 15.72 19.57 11.37
C CYS A 416 16.65 18.89 12.38
N ARG A 417 16.60 19.32 13.65
CA ARG A 417 17.25 18.61 14.74
C ARG A 417 16.32 17.58 15.36
N ASP A 418 16.87 16.41 15.66
CA ASP A 418 16.21 15.49 16.58
C ASP A 418 16.32 15.96 18.03
N GLU A 419 15.69 15.21 18.95
CA GLU A 419 15.71 15.49 20.39
C GLU A 419 17.12 15.53 20.99
N GLN A 420 18.11 14.89 20.34
CA GLN A 420 19.51 14.89 20.76
C GLN A 420 20.33 16.01 20.09
N GLY A 421 19.68 16.88 19.29
CA GLY A 421 20.30 17.99 18.60
C GLY A 421 21.06 17.59 17.32
N MET A 422 20.98 16.34 16.89
CA MET A 422 21.60 15.84 15.66
C MET A 422 20.81 16.33 14.45
N LEU A 423 21.51 16.86 13.44
CA LEU A 423 20.89 17.24 12.17
C LEU A 423 20.43 16.00 11.42
N ARG A 424 19.17 16.01 10.97
CA ARG A 424 18.56 14.94 10.18
C ARG A 424 17.79 15.53 9.02
N ILE A 425 17.60 14.70 7.99
CA ILE A 425 16.57 14.99 7.00
C ILE A 425 15.20 14.71 7.63
N CYS A 426 14.25 15.61 7.41
CA CYS A 426 12.91 15.53 7.98
C CYS A 426 11.84 15.72 6.90
N ARG A 427 10.64 15.21 7.15
CA ARG A 427 9.46 15.38 6.30
C ARG A 427 8.28 15.88 7.13
N PRO A 428 7.41 16.75 6.59
CA PRO A 428 6.21 17.21 7.28
C PRO A 428 5.11 16.13 7.30
N LEU A 429 5.43 14.90 7.73
CA LEU A 429 4.53 13.73 7.67
C LEU A 429 3.28 13.89 8.54
N LEU A 430 3.37 14.69 9.62
CA LEU A 430 2.25 14.99 10.49
C LEU A 430 1.62 16.35 10.16
N ASN A 431 1.95 16.97 9.03
CA ASN A 431 1.23 18.15 8.57
C ASN A 431 -0.05 17.70 7.84
N LEU A 432 -0.98 17.19 8.65
CA LEU A 432 -2.25 16.62 8.22
C LEU A 432 -3.41 17.57 8.54
N HIS A 433 -4.41 17.60 7.67
CA HIS A 433 -5.65 18.36 7.85
C HIS A 433 -6.84 17.47 7.50
N LEU A 434 -7.70 17.19 8.47
CA LEU A 434 -8.86 16.32 8.31
C LEU A 434 -10.14 17.16 8.21
N THR A 435 -10.89 16.97 7.14
CA THR A 435 -12.19 17.61 6.94
C THR A 435 -13.25 16.55 6.80
N PHE A 436 -14.43 16.78 7.38
CA PHE A 436 -15.57 15.87 7.26
C PHE A 436 -16.85 16.63 6.90
N VAL A 437 -17.47 16.24 5.79
CA VAL A 437 -18.79 16.68 5.34
C VAL A 437 -19.74 15.49 5.35
N ASN A 438 -20.85 15.60 6.10
CA ASN A 438 -21.82 14.52 6.25
C ASN A 438 -22.80 14.43 5.07
N GLU A 439 -23.72 13.45 5.12
CA GLU A 439 -24.74 13.21 4.10
C GLU A 439 -25.73 14.37 3.90
N ASN A 440 -25.84 15.27 4.88
CA ASN A 440 -26.69 16.47 4.81
C ASN A 440 -25.92 17.69 4.30
N GLU A 441 -24.72 17.50 3.74
CA GLU A 441 -23.79 18.55 3.30
C GLU A 441 -23.29 19.48 4.42
N GLU A 442 -23.40 19.05 5.68
CA GLU A 442 -22.94 19.84 6.82
C GLU A 442 -21.45 19.59 7.09
N LEU A 443 -20.71 20.68 7.28
CA LEU A 443 -19.30 20.65 7.68
C LEU A 443 -19.20 20.31 9.17
N VAL A 444 -18.92 19.03 9.47
CA VAL A 444 -18.78 18.51 10.84
C VAL A 444 -17.41 18.85 11.42
N PHE A 445 -16.35 18.66 10.63
CA PHE A 445 -14.99 19.05 10.99
C PHE A 445 -14.36 19.84 9.84
N ASP A 446 -13.80 21.00 10.17
CA ASP A 446 -13.12 21.89 9.21
C ASP A 446 -11.61 21.89 9.45
N ALA A 447 -10.86 21.24 8.55
CA ALA A 447 -9.40 21.22 8.55
C ALA A 447 -8.77 20.93 9.92
N LEU A 448 -9.33 19.95 10.65
CA LEU A 448 -8.82 19.48 11.92
C LEU A 448 -7.34 19.11 11.76
N ALA A 449 -6.48 19.84 12.45
CA ALA A 449 -5.04 19.63 12.42
C ALA A 449 -4.55 19.03 13.73
N PRO A 450 -3.39 18.35 13.72
CA PRO A 450 -2.71 17.93 14.94
C PRO A 450 -2.57 19.05 15.96
N ASP A 451 -3.02 18.79 17.19
CA ASP A 451 -2.97 19.72 18.32
C ASP A 451 -1.72 19.51 19.19
N SER A 452 -1.06 18.38 18.99
CA SER A 452 0.10 17.90 19.72
C SER A 452 1.08 17.30 18.70
N GLY A 453 2.38 17.51 18.90
CA GLY A 453 3.39 16.98 17.97
C GLY A 453 4.47 17.97 17.56
N PRO A 454 5.38 17.54 16.68
CA PRO A 454 6.51 18.36 16.25
C PRO A 454 6.04 19.57 15.44
N ALA A 455 6.75 20.69 15.57
CA ALA A 455 6.47 21.90 14.80
C ALA A 455 6.42 21.61 13.30
N MET A 456 5.40 22.11 12.61
CA MET A 456 5.14 21.89 11.18
C MET A 456 4.96 20.39 10.81
N GLY A 457 4.66 19.53 11.78
CA GLY A 457 4.49 18.10 11.56
C GLY A 457 5.78 17.36 11.14
N LEU A 458 6.95 17.93 11.45
CA LEU A 458 8.23 17.40 11.00
C LEU A 458 8.65 16.13 11.74
N MET A 459 8.86 15.08 10.97
CA MET A 459 9.37 13.80 11.44
C MET A 459 10.70 13.48 10.77
N PRO A 460 11.73 13.07 11.52
CA PRO A 460 12.97 12.57 10.94
C PRO A 460 12.72 11.38 10.02
N TYR A 461 13.44 11.32 8.91
CA TYR A 461 13.37 10.20 7.98
C TYR A 461 14.74 9.92 7.34
N THR A 462 14.96 8.68 6.91
CA THR A 462 16.18 8.28 6.20
C THR A 462 15.86 8.09 4.72
N PRO A 463 16.16 9.10 3.87
CA PRO A 463 15.97 8.96 2.42
C PRO A 463 16.85 7.88 1.83
N HIS A 464 16.26 7.11 0.92
CA HIS A 464 16.97 6.13 0.10
C HIS A 464 17.38 6.75 -1.23
N THR A 465 17.93 7.97 -1.19
CA THR A 465 18.39 8.72 -2.36
C THR A 465 19.88 9.03 -2.24
N ILE A 466 20.63 8.12 -1.62
CA ILE A 466 22.02 8.32 -1.23
C ILE A 466 22.91 8.37 -2.46
N GLY A 467 23.74 9.41 -2.52
CA GLY A 467 24.74 9.60 -3.57
C GLY A 467 26.02 10.23 -3.05
N LYS A 468 26.86 10.67 -3.97
CA LYS A 468 28.03 11.48 -3.60
C LYS A 468 27.54 12.81 -3.03
N ALA A 469 28.09 13.22 -1.89
CA ALA A 469 27.79 14.53 -1.34
C ALA A 469 28.14 15.63 -2.36
N GLY A 470 27.22 16.58 -2.56
CA GLY A 470 27.41 17.68 -3.49
C GLY A 470 28.54 18.61 -3.05
N ALA A 471 29.06 19.44 -3.96
CA ALA A 471 30.14 20.39 -3.67
C ALA A 471 29.79 21.37 -2.52
N PHE A 472 28.49 21.65 -2.34
CA PHE A 472 27.94 22.55 -1.32
C PHE A 472 27.35 21.82 -0.11
N PHE A 473 27.76 20.56 0.17
CA PHE A 473 27.21 19.79 1.29
C PHE A 473 27.31 20.50 2.65
N LYS A 474 28.29 21.41 2.82
CA LYS A 474 28.46 22.19 4.05
C LYS A 474 27.28 23.12 4.32
N ASP A 475 26.59 23.60 3.27
CA ASP A 475 25.42 24.48 3.43
C ASP A 475 24.21 23.72 4.00
N ARG A 476 24.23 22.39 3.94
CA ARG A 476 23.25 21.49 4.57
C ARG A 476 23.58 21.18 6.05
N LEU A 477 24.72 21.60 6.59
CA LEU A 477 25.09 21.33 7.98
C LEU A 477 24.49 22.35 8.96
N LYS A 478 23.23 22.72 8.73
CA LYS A 478 22.41 23.61 9.54
C LYS A 478 20.93 23.30 9.28
N GLU A 479 20.07 23.70 10.21
CA GLU A 479 18.62 23.66 9.99
C GLU A 479 18.24 24.68 8.91
N ASN A 480 17.21 24.36 8.14
CA ASN A 480 16.70 25.19 7.04
C ASN A 480 15.16 25.28 7.03
N LEU A 481 14.55 25.29 8.21
CA LEU A 481 13.09 25.28 8.40
C LEU A 481 12.39 26.51 7.79
N GLU A 482 13.13 27.57 7.46
CA GLU A 482 12.63 28.71 6.70
C GLU A 482 12.11 28.35 5.30
N LEU A 483 12.55 27.22 4.72
CA LEU A 483 12.06 26.74 3.43
C LEU A 483 10.58 26.34 3.45
N LEU A 484 10.06 25.99 4.64
CA LEU A 484 8.65 25.61 4.85
C LEU A 484 7.78 26.79 5.28
N LYS A 485 8.36 27.98 5.45
CA LYS A 485 7.58 29.17 5.76
C LYS A 485 7.00 29.72 4.48
N GLU A 486 5.72 30.09 4.51
CA GLU A 486 5.11 30.84 3.41
C GLU A 486 6.02 32.01 3.00
N PRO A 487 6.29 32.20 1.69
CA PRO A 487 7.10 33.31 1.24
C PRO A 487 6.44 34.61 1.70
N LEU A 488 7.24 35.54 2.24
CA LEU A 488 6.87 36.83 2.87
C LEU A 488 5.86 37.71 2.10
N ASN A 489 5.54 37.36 0.84
CA ASN A 489 4.71 38.12 -0.08
C ASN A 489 3.32 37.52 -0.34
N MET A 490 2.96 36.36 0.22
CA MET A 490 1.57 35.90 0.23
C MET A 490 0.87 36.45 1.46
N LYS A 491 0.16 37.58 1.30
CA LYS A 491 -0.79 38.01 2.33
C LYS A 491 -1.88 36.94 2.41
N LYS A 492 -2.02 36.27 3.56
CA LYS A 492 -3.25 35.55 3.89
C LYS A 492 -4.42 36.48 3.58
N ASN A 493 -5.31 36.07 2.68
CA ASN A 493 -6.63 36.68 2.59
C ASN A 493 -7.20 36.58 4.01
N GLN A 494 -7.30 37.73 4.67
CA GLN A 494 -8.03 37.84 5.92
C GLN A 494 -9.45 37.38 5.60
N GLN A 495 -9.84 36.21 6.08
CA GLN A 495 -11.24 35.83 6.09
C GLN A 495 -12.02 37.00 6.71
N PRO A 496 -13.09 37.49 6.07
CA PRO A 496 -13.91 38.51 6.69
C PRO A 496 -14.50 37.88 7.96
N ASN A 497 -14.20 38.50 9.10
CA ASN A 497 -14.84 38.23 10.39
C ASN A 497 -16.32 37.88 10.18
N PRO A 498 -16.82 36.73 10.65
CA PRO A 498 -18.26 36.54 10.75
C PRO A 498 -18.74 37.53 11.80
N LYS A 499 -19.35 38.63 11.35
CA LYS A 499 -20.14 39.46 12.26
C LYS A 499 -21.45 38.73 12.56
N PRO A 500 -21.95 38.87 13.81
CA PRO A 500 -22.98 38.02 14.39
C PRO A 500 -24.33 38.08 13.67
#